data_AF-A0A9E5HIR9-F1
#
_entry.id   AF-A0A9E5HIR9-F1
#
_cell.length_a   1.000
_cell.length_b   1.000
_cell.length_c   1.000
_cell.angle_alpha   90.00
_cell.angle_beta   90.00
_cell.angle_gamma   90.00
#
_symmetry.space_group_name_H-M   'P 1'
#
loop_
_entity.id
_entity.type
_entity.pdbx_description
1 polymer ?
#
loop_
_entity_poly.entity_id
_entity_poly.type
_entity_poly.pdbx_seq_one_letter_code
_entity_poly.pdbx_strand_id
1 'polypeptide(L)' 'MPKDNGIGASSLRREDFRFLTGSGNYTDDINVHGQAYVAFARSNVANGKIISLDTSAAE' A
#
# COMPACT_ATOMS: atom_id res chain seq x y z
N MET A 1 -8.30 -7.63 -40.88
CA MET A 1 -7.84 -7.93 -39.51
C MET A 1 -8.93 -7.52 -38.55
N PRO A 2 -9.26 -8.33 -37.53
CA PRO A 2 -10.05 -7.84 -36.40
C PRO A 2 -9.39 -6.56 -35.90
N LYS A 3 -10.17 -5.51 -35.64
CA LYS A 3 -9.60 -4.31 -35.02
C LYS A 3 -9.20 -4.72 -33.61
N ASP A 4 -7.91 -4.95 -33.37
CA ASP A 4 -7.37 -5.30 -32.05
C ASP A 4 -7.62 -4.22 -30.97
N ASN A 5 -8.20 -3.08 -31.39
CA ASN A 5 -8.55 -1.94 -30.57
C ASN A 5 -10.00 -1.50 -30.84
N GLY A 6 -10.77 -1.20 -29.78
CA GLY A 6 -12.14 -0.68 -29.87
C GLY A 6 -13.09 -1.33 -28.87
N ILE A 7 -14.34 -0.84 -28.81
CA ILE A 7 -15.38 -1.43 -27.97
C ILE A 7 -15.68 -2.85 -28.47
N GLY A 8 -15.59 -3.84 -27.58
CA GLY A 8 -15.84 -5.26 -27.88
C GLY A 8 -14.60 -6.06 -28.31
N ALA A 9 -13.42 -5.44 -28.44
CA ALA A 9 -12.17 -6.15 -28.70
C ALA A 9 -11.58 -6.75 -27.40
N SER A 10 -10.96 -7.94 -27.50
CA SER A 10 -10.21 -8.56 -26.40
C SER A 10 -8.77 -8.05 -26.37
N SER A 11 -8.59 -6.75 -26.15
CA SER A 11 -7.27 -6.14 -26.09
C SER A 11 -6.54 -6.54 -24.81
N LEU A 12 -5.22 -6.75 -24.89
CA LEU A 12 -4.36 -6.94 -23.72
C LEU A 12 -4.38 -5.68 -22.83
N ARG A 13 -4.19 -5.88 -21.52
CA ARG A 13 -4.19 -4.77 -20.56
C ARG A 13 -2.94 -3.93 -20.73
N ARG A 14 -3.09 -2.61 -20.64
CA ARG A 14 -1.94 -1.69 -20.70
C ARG A 14 -1.14 -1.73 -19.40
N GLU A 15 -1.83 -1.98 -18.30
CA GLU A 15 -1.30 -1.99 -16.95
C GLU A 15 -0.37 -3.19 -16.70
N ASP A 16 -0.53 -4.28 -17.45
CA ASP A 16 0.31 -5.48 -17.35
C ASP A 16 1.78 -5.13 -17.51
N PHE A 17 2.12 -4.20 -18.42
CA PHE A 17 3.51 -3.78 -18.60
C PHE A 17 4.12 -3.28 -17.29
N ARG A 18 3.48 -2.33 -16.59
CA ARG A 18 4.02 -1.76 -15.35
C ARG A 18 3.94 -2.74 -14.18
N PHE A 19 2.89 -3.55 -14.11
CA PHE A 19 2.70 -4.49 -13.00
C PHE A 19 3.64 -5.70 -13.09
N LEU A 20 3.87 -6.24 -14.28
CA LEU A 20 4.73 -7.41 -14.48
C LEU A 20 6.23 -7.06 -14.44
N THR A 21 6.59 -5.79 -14.66
CA THR A 21 7.98 -5.32 -14.63
C THR A 21 8.40 -4.74 -13.28
N GLY A 22 7.52 -4.73 -12.27
CA GLY A 22 7.77 -4.08 -10.98
C GLY A 22 7.81 -2.55 -11.07
N SER A 23 7.37 -1.96 -12.19
CA SER A 23 7.22 -0.51 -12.36
C SER A 23 5.83 -0.02 -11.92
N GLY A 24 5.13 -0.81 -11.10
CA GLY A 24 3.96 -0.36 -10.36
C GLY A 24 4.34 0.77 -9.41
N ASN A 25 3.34 1.53 -8.96
CA ASN A 25 3.52 2.52 -7.91
C ASN A 25 2.29 2.45 -7.01
N TYR A 26 2.44 1.77 -5.89
CA TYR A 26 1.45 1.62 -4.83
C TYR A 26 1.79 2.57 -3.68
N THR A 27 0.89 2.70 -2.70
CA THR A 27 1.03 3.69 -1.62
C THR A 27 2.36 3.58 -0.86
N ASP A 28 2.89 2.37 -0.66
CA ASP A 28 4.13 2.13 0.08
C ASP A 28 5.41 2.31 -0.78
N ASP A 29 5.27 2.39 -2.10
CA ASP A 29 6.39 2.67 -3.02
C ASP A 29 6.73 4.18 -3.06
N ILE A 30 5.84 5.02 -2.53
CA ILE A 30 5.98 6.47 -2.51
C ILE A 30 7.06 6.87 -1.48
N ASN A 31 8.08 7.59 -1.94
CA ASN A 31 9.14 8.13 -1.09
C ASN A 31 9.33 9.64 -1.33
N VAL A 32 8.93 10.44 -0.35
CA VAL A 32 8.97 11.90 -0.36
C VAL A 32 10.01 12.40 0.65
N HIS A 33 10.72 13.47 0.29
CA HIS A 33 11.66 14.12 1.18
C HIS A 33 10.98 14.56 2.49
N GLY A 34 11.55 14.18 3.63
CA GLY A 34 11.03 14.51 4.96
C GLY A 34 9.84 13.67 5.42
N GLN A 35 9.47 12.59 4.71
CA GLN A 35 8.42 11.69 5.17
C GLN A 35 8.82 10.97 6.46
N ALA A 36 7.87 10.85 7.39
CA ALA A 36 8.00 10.05 8.60
C ALA A 36 7.28 8.71 8.45
N TYR A 37 7.74 7.71 9.18
CA TYR A 37 7.10 6.40 9.27
C TYR A 37 6.42 6.25 10.63
N VAL A 38 5.30 5.53 10.66
CA VAL A 38 4.53 5.30 11.89
C VAL A 38 4.29 3.81 12.08
N ALA A 39 4.40 3.36 13.32
CA ALA A 39 3.96 2.05 13.77
C ALA A 39 3.08 2.23 15.01
N PHE A 40 2.08 1.36 15.16
CA PHE A 40 1.16 1.39 16.29
C PHE A 40 1.41 0.21 17.22
N ALA A 41 1.69 0.49 18.49
CA ALA A 41 1.56 -0.51 19.55
C ALA A 41 0.07 -0.86 19.70
N ARG A 42 -0.28 -2.15 19.60
CA ARG A 42 -1.66 -2.63 19.69
C ARG A 42 -1.87 -3.44 20.95
N SER A 43 -3.12 -3.46 21.42
CA SER A 43 -3.53 -4.27 22.56
C SER A 43 -3.31 -5.77 22.30
N ASN A 44 -2.77 -6.47 23.29
CA ASN A 44 -2.73 -7.94 23.33
C ASN A 44 -3.97 -8.55 24.02
N VAL A 45 -4.86 -7.72 24.56
CA VAL A 45 -6.13 -8.14 25.18
C VAL A 45 -7.31 -7.67 24.34
N ALA A 46 -8.29 -8.55 24.13
CA ALA A 46 -9.46 -8.27 23.30
C ALA A 46 -10.47 -7.33 23.98
N ASN A 47 -10.60 -7.40 25.30
CA ASN A 47 -11.43 -6.51 26.12
C ASN A 47 -10.74 -6.29 27.46
N GLY A 48 -10.58 -5.03 27.84
CA GLY A 48 -9.97 -4.64 29.09
C GLY A 48 -9.95 -3.12 29.22
N LYS A 49 -9.52 -2.64 30.39
CA LYS A 49 -9.26 -1.22 30.62
C LYS A 49 -7.75 -0.98 30.51
N ILE A 50 -7.35 0.04 29.77
CA ILE A 50 -5.97 0.54 29.80
C ILE A 50 -5.80 1.28 31.12
N ILE A 51 -4.94 0.78 32.01
CA ILE A 51 -4.70 1.39 33.34
C ILE A 51 -3.53 2.38 33.30
N SER A 52 -2.49 2.05 32.52
CA SER A 52 -1.31 2.90 32.32
C SER A 52 -0.63 2.55 31.00
N LEU A 53 0.21 3.46 30.50
CA LEU A 53 1.09 3.27 29.35
C LEU A 53 2.42 3.96 29.70
N ASP A 54 3.55 3.27 29.49
CA ASP A 54 4.89 3.84 29.61
C ASP A 54 5.48 3.98 28.20
N THR A 55 5.74 5.22 27.79
CA THR A 55 6.30 5.57 26.48
C THR A 55 7.74 6.08 26.57
N SER A 56 8.38 6.05 27.75
CA SER A 56 9.68 6.68 27.98
C SER A 56 10.80 6.17 27.07
N ALA A 57 10.75 4.91 26.65
CA ALA A 57 11.74 4.33 25.72
C ALA A 57 11.50 4.70 24.24
N ALA A 58 10.36 5.32 23.90
CA ALA A 58 9.95 5.65 22.53
C ALA A 58 10.07 7.15 22.20
N GLU A 59 10.34 8.00 23.19
CA GLU A 59 10.43 9.46 23.07
C GLU A 59 11.86 9.98 22.79
#